data_AF-A0AAN9Y2A1-F1
#
_entry.id   AF-A0AAN9Y2A1-F1
#
_cell.length_a   1.000
_cell.length_b   1.000
_cell.length_c   1.000
_cell.angle_alpha   90.00
_cell.angle_beta   90.00
_cell.angle_gamma   90.00
#
_symmetry.space_group_name_H-M   'P 1'
#
loop_
_entity.id
_entity.type
_entity.pdbx_description
1 polymer ?
#
loop_
_entity_poly.entity_id
_entity_poly.type
_entity_poly.pdbx_seq_one_letter_code
_entity_poly.pdbx_strand_id
1 'polypeptide(L)'
;MQFITVRQFSSGDKTLPPMTKSRWWIPTATKLLALINAANNEYSPPLLHYTELYNSALDHIDLMQDYYVWQNCRHPGQFAYCQYPFILSILAKRFILTKDSEQQMILNARKSLVAKMTRHQMPQIDIFFLNINVRRSWLVHDSLNEITCKQKDLKKKLKVSFVGEPGLDMGGLTKEWFLLLVREIFDSNYGMFVYHSHSKSYWFSVDNKEGNLREYNLIGVLMGLAVYNSNILDLHFPSVCYRKLLTPPVVPNANIARIGIIDTPSLDDLNEIMPDVTRGLKELLDYDGNVEEDMGMNFQISLEEFGEMKTFELKPNGAEIPVTNENRTEYVSAYLDWILNTAIYEQFKAFYLGFHSVCASNALIMLRGEEVEMLVCGSQKLDLSQLRKVTEYDGFDPTEEFIESFWEVVQNLSSELQKKFLLFATGSDRLPIGGIAEMSFKITRLPHRMDNLPEAHTCFNQLVLPRYENKKILQEKLITAISNAEGFGLE
;
A
#
# COMPACT_ATOMS: atom_id res chain seq x y z
N MET A 1 -2.34 23.41 16.57
CA MET A 1 -1.22 23.13 15.65
C MET A 1 -1.17 24.01 14.38
N GLN A 2 -2.12 24.91 14.14
CA GLN A 2 -2.08 25.85 13.00
C GLN A 2 -1.00 26.96 13.11
N PHE A 3 -0.11 26.90 14.10
CA PHE A 3 0.85 27.97 14.42
C PHE A 3 1.91 28.18 13.32
N ILE A 4 2.35 27.11 12.63
CA ILE A 4 3.29 27.22 11.50
C ILE A 4 2.56 27.63 10.21
N THR A 5 1.33 27.14 10.02
CA THR A 5 0.49 27.38 8.83
C THR A 5 0.14 28.86 8.68
N VAL A 6 -0.20 29.54 9.79
CA VAL A 6 -0.76 30.91 9.78
C VAL A 6 0.29 32.01 9.55
N ARG A 7 1.59 31.72 9.67
CA ARG A 7 2.66 32.73 9.44
C ARG A 7 3.60 32.43 8.29
N GLN A 8 3.50 31.28 7.63
CA GLN A 8 4.23 31.03 6.39
C GLN A 8 3.66 31.77 5.20
N PHE A 9 2.37 32.14 5.20
CA PHE A 9 1.75 32.93 4.13
C PHE A 9 1.21 34.24 4.70
N SER A 10 1.64 35.37 4.13
CA SER A 10 1.20 36.69 4.60
C SER A 10 -0.28 36.90 4.30
N SER A 11 -0.98 37.54 5.24
CA SER A 11 -2.30 38.11 5.05
C SER A 11 -2.28 39.14 3.91
N GLY A 12 -3.26 39.08 3.00
CA GLY A 12 -3.62 40.13 2.05
C GLY A 12 -2.80 40.18 0.76
N ASP A 13 -1.47 40.29 0.86
CA ASP A 13 -0.63 40.71 -0.29
C ASP A 13 0.15 39.58 -0.99
N LYS A 14 -0.14 38.30 -0.70
CA LYS A 14 0.45 37.11 -1.36
C LYS A 14 1.99 37.13 -1.53
N THR A 15 2.71 37.89 -0.71
CA THR A 15 4.17 37.93 -0.73
C THR A 15 4.71 37.38 0.57
N LEU A 16 5.52 36.32 0.47
CA LEU A 16 6.27 35.78 1.60
C LEU A 16 7.16 36.90 2.18
N PRO A 17 7.28 37.06 3.51
CA PRO A 17 8.29 37.96 4.06
C PRO A 17 9.67 37.58 3.50
N PRO A 18 10.51 38.56 3.12
CA PRO A 18 11.78 38.30 2.43
C PRO A 18 12.60 37.28 3.23
N MET A 19 13.17 36.28 2.55
CA MET A 19 13.84 35.12 3.17
C MET A 19 14.85 35.49 4.26
N THR A 20 15.44 36.69 4.18
CA THR A 20 16.36 37.25 5.19
C THR A 20 15.73 37.47 6.56
N LYS A 21 14.44 37.78 6.65
CA LYS A 21 13.68 37.94 7.91
C LYS A 21 13.04 36.63 8.41
N SER A 22 12.99 35.60 7.56
CA SER A 22 12.36 34.31 7.85
C SER A 22 13.31 33.19 8.26
N ARG A 23 14.61 33.49 8.35
CA ARG A 23 15.66 32.47 8.52
C ARG A 23 15.62 31.70 9.84
N TRP A 24 15.21 32.33 10.94
CA TRP A 24 15.35 31.72 12.27
C TRP A 24 14.05 31.06 12.75
N TRP A 25 12.89 31.68 12.52
CA TRP A 25 11.65 31.23 13.16
C TRP A 25 11.06 29.97 12.50
N ILE A 26 11.21 29.78 11.19
CA ILE A 26 10.75 28.57 10.50
C ILE A 26 11.52 27.33 11.01
N PRO A 27 12.87 27.30 11.00
CA PRO A 27 13.60 26.16 11.56
C PRO A 27 13.31 25.93 13.03
N THR A 28 13.22 26.99 13.84
CA THR A 28 12.95 26.87 15.28
C THR A 28 11.55 26.32 15.56
N ALA A 29 10.52 26.80 14.86
CA ALA A 29 9.16 26.29 15.02
C ALA A 29 9.05 24.83 14.56
N THR A 30 9.71 24.47 13.46
CA THR A 30 9.75 23.09 12.94
C THR A 30 10.44 22.14 13.93
N LYS A 31 11.55 22.57 14.55
CA LYS A 31 12.23 21.83 15.62
C LYS A 31 11.36 21.66 16.86
N LEU A 32 10.60 22.70 17.25
CA LEU A 32 9.66 22.59 18.36
C LEU A 32 8.55 21.57 18.06
N LEU A 33 8.00 21.57 16.85
CA LEU A 33 7.05 20.55 16.43
C LEU A 33 7.68 19.15 16.43
N ALA A 34 8.96 19.02 16.11
CA ALA A 34 9.64 17.73 16.16
C ALA A 34 9.72 17.18 17.59
N LEU A 35 9.91 18.04 18.59
CA LEU A 35 9.84 17.65 20.00
C LEU A 35 8.42 17.23 20.39
N ILE A 36 7.39 17.93 19.91
CA ILE A 36 5.98 17.56 20.16
C ILE A 36 5.65 16.22 19.51
N ASN A 37 6.10 16.00 18.27
CA ASN A 37 5.91 14.74 17.56
C ASN A 37 6.65 13.59 18.27
N ALA A 38 7.88 13.80 18.72
CA ALA A 38 8.62 12.81 19.51
C ALA A 38 7.86 12.49 20.80
N ALA A 39 7.43 13.49 21.57
CA ALA A 39 6.66 13.30 22.79
C ALA A 39 5.32 12.58 22.54
N ASN A 40 4.65 12.86 21.41
CA ASN A 40 3.42 12.17 21.03
C ASN A 40 3.63 10.68 20.77
N ASN A 41 4.78 10.31 20.21
CA ASN A 41 5.14 8.93 19.88
C ASN A 41 5.62 8.11 21.09
N GLU A 42 5.95 8.76 22.21
CA GLU A 42 6.27 8.07 23.48
C GLU A 42 5.01 7.52 24.18
N TYR A 43 3.81 8.02 23.82
CA TYR A 43 2.55 7.50 24.35
C TYR A 43 1.98 6.40 23.44
N SER A 44 1.45 5.33 24.06
CA SER A 44 0.73 4.26 23.36
C SER A 44 -0.69 4.14 23.95
N PRO A 45 -1.75 4.49 23.19
CA PRO A 45 -1.73 5.04 21.84
C PRO A 45 -1.25 6.51 21.80
N PRO A 46 -0.80 7.02 20.64
CA PRO A 46 -0.44 8.42 20.49
C PRO A 46 -1.62 9.34 20.78
N LEU A 47 -1.38 10.47 21.44
CA LEU A 47 -2.42 11.44 21.81
C LEU A 47 -3.03 12.17 20.60
N LEU A 48 -2.22 12.37 19.56
CA LEU A 48 -2.56 13.07 18.35
C LEU A 48 -2.36 12.13 17.16
N HIS A 49 -3.37 12.06 16.30
CA HIS A 49 -3.23 11.35 15.04
C HIS A 49 -2.17 12.03 14.19
N TYR A 50 -1.37 11.23 13.50
CA TYR A 50 -0.19 11.70 12.79
C TYR A 50 -0.50 12.75 11.70
N THR A 51 -1.73 12.74 11.16
CA THR A 51 -2.19 13.69 10.13
C THR A 51 -2.40 15.09 10.68
N GLU A 52 -2.61 15.25 11.98
CA GLU A 52 -2.79 16.55 12.63
C GLU A 52 -1.52 17.41 12.57
N LEU A 53 -0.37 16.77 12.40
CA LEU A 53 0.92 17.44 12.26
C LEU A 53 1.23 17.84 10.80
N TYR A 54 0.43 17.39 9.82
CA TYR A 54 0.62 17.78 8.43
C TYR A 54 0.37 19.27 8.21
N ASN A 55 1.22 19.87 7.39
CA ASN A 55 1.05 21.23 6.91
C ASN A 55 0.76 21.21 5.41
N SER A 56 -0.52 21.23 5.05
CA SER A 56 -0.98 21.26 3.65
C SER A 56 -0.49 22.47 2.86
N ALA A 57 -0.08 23.55 3.54
CA ALA A 57 0.46 24.72 2.85
C ALA A 57 1.84 24.44 2.23
N LEU A 58 2.55 23.40 2.69
CA LEU A 58 3.79 22.92 2.08
C LEU A 58 3.54 22.22 0.74
N ASP A 59 2.32 21.80 0.42
CA ASP A 59 2.00 21.16 -0.86
C ASP A 59 2.17 22.13 -2.05
N HIS A 60 2.29 23.43 -1.78
CA HIS A 60 2.41 24.50 -2.78
C HIS A 60 3.82 25.07 -2.94
N ILE A 61 4.82 24.55 -2.21
CA ILE A 61 6.22 24.99 -2.36
C ILE A 61 6.93 24.20 -3.48
N ASP A 62 8.14 24.63 -3.84
CA ASP A 62 9.02 23.81 -4.68
C ASP A 62 9.60 22.64 -3.86
N LEU A 63 8.82 21.56 -3.78
CA LEU A 63 9.14 20.35 -3.03
C LEU A 63 10.41 19.65 -3.55
N MET A 64 10.68 19.71 -4.85
CA MET A 64 11.87 19.07 -5.42
C MET A 64 13.13 19.85 -5.07
N GLN A 65 13.06 21.19 -5.07
CA GLN A 65 14.18 22.00 -4.59
C GLN A 65 14.50 21.72 -3.11
N ASP A 66 13.48 21.61 -2.24
CA ASP A 66 13.67 21.24 -0.83
C ASP A 66 14.28 19.83 -0.68
N TYR A 67 13.78 18.86 -1.47
CA TYR A 67 14.29 17.50 -1.50
C TYR A 67 15.77 17.43 -1.92
N TYR A 68 16.18 18.15 -2.97
CA TYR A 68 17.59 18.18 -3.38
C TYR A 68 18.47 18.89 -2.34
N VAL A 69 17.98 19.94 -1.67
CA VAL A 69 18.72 20.58 -0.57
C VAL A 69 18.93 19.58 0.57
N TRP A 70 17.92 18.78 0.90
CA TRP A 70 18.03 17.73 1.91
C TRP A 70 19.02 16.63 1.53
N GLN A 71 19.01 16.18 0.27
CA GLN A 71 19.95 15.16 -0.22
C GLN A 71 21.40 15.65 -0.33
N ASN A 72 21.62 16.96 -0.53
CA ASN A 72 22.95 17.51 -0.76
C ASN A 72 23.72 17.73 0.55
N CYS A 73 24.63 16.82 0.88
CA CYS A 73 25.54 16.94 2.03
C CYS A 73 26.58 18.08 1.93
N ARG A 74 26.56 18.90 0.87
CA ARG A 74 27.57 19.95 0.63
C ARG A 74 27.45 21.16 1.56
N HIS A 75 26.28 21.36 2.18
CA HIS A 75 26.04 22.42 3.16
C HIS A 75 25.38 21.84 4.42
N PRO A 76 26.14 21.15 5.29
CA PRO A 76 25.61 20.65 6.55
C PRO A 76 25.08 21.83 7.38
N GLY A 77 23.78 21.82 7.68
CA GLY A 77 23.10 22.86 8.47
C GLY A 77 22.11 23.73 7.71
N GLN A 78 21.94 23.55 6.40
CA GLN A 78 20.83 24.18 5.68
C GLN A 78 19.50 23.50 6.06
N PHE A 79 18.50 24.31 6.39
CA PHE A 79 17.16 23.83 6.72
C PHE A 79 16.44 23.34 5.46
N ALA A 80 15.83 22.16 5.55
CA ALA A 80 14.91 21.61 4.57
C ALA A 80 13.73 20.93 5.28
N TYR A 81 12.51 21.05 4.76
CA TYR A 81 11.35 20.39 5.35
C TYR A 81 11.43 18.87 5.24
N CYS A 82 12.12 18.34 4.23
CA CYS A 82 12.39 16.90 4.11
C CYS A 82 13.20 16.32 5.29
N GLN A 83 13.85 17.15 6.11
CA GLN A 83 14.47 16.73 7.39
C GLN A 83 13.43 16.42 8.48
N TYR A 84 12.22 16.96 8.34
CA TYR A 84 11.11 16.85 9.28
C TYR A 84 9.87 16.26 8.57
N PRO A 85 9.96 15.02 8.07
CA PRO A 85 8.95 14.46 7.18
C PRO A 85 7.55 14.30 7.81
N PHE A 86 7.43 14.33 9.14
CA PHE A 86 6.13 14.27 9.83
C PHE A 86 5.22 15.48 9.53
N ILE A 87 5.77 16.59 9.04
CA ILE A 87 5.02 17.81 8.67
C ILE A 87 4.57 17.77 7.20
N LEU A 88 5.27 17.02 6.35
CA LEU A 88 4.91 16.89 4.94
C LEU A 88 3.65 16.03 4.83
N SER A 89 2.67 16.51 4.07
CA SER A 89 1.48 15.73 3.76
C SER A 89 1.84 14.50 2.92
N ILE A 90 0.95 13.50 2.88
CA ILE A 90 1.10 12.37 1.98
C ILE A 90 1.12 12.80 0.50
N LEU A 91 0.43 13.88 0.14
CA LEU A 91 0.42 14.41 -1.22
C LEU A 91 1.80 14.97 -1.61
N ALA A 92 2.42 15.74 -0.72
CA ALA A 92 3.77 16.26 -0.92
C ALA A 92 4.81 15.13 -1.03
N LYS A 93 4.75 14.14 -0.13
CA LYS A 93 5.67 12.99 -0.16
C LYS A 93 5.51 12.17 -1.43
N ARG A 94 4.27 11.90 -1.83
CA ARG A 94 3.97 11.21 -3.10
C ARG A 94 4.51 11.98 -4.28
N PHE A 95 4.30 13.30 -4.33
CA PHE A 95 4.84 14.14 -5.41
C PHE A 95 6.36 14.01 -5.52
N ILE A 96 7.08 14.07 -4.38
CA ILE A 96 8.54 13.88 -4.35
C ILE A 96 8.92 12.49 -4.85
N LEU A 97 8.24 11.43 -4.38
CA LEU A 97 8.48 10.05 -4.82
C LEU A 97 8.27 9.87 -6.32
N THR A 98 7.15 10.36 -6.85
CA THR A 98 6.84 10.28 -8.28
C THR A 98 7.89 11.05 -9.10
N LYS A 99 8.26 12.27 -8.70
CA LYS A 99 9.26 13.06 -9.44
C LYS A 99 10.66 12.44 -9.36
N ASP A 100 11.06 11.92 -8.21
CA ASP A 100 12.33 11.19 -8.06
C ASP A 100 12.33 9.93 -8.93
N SER A 101 11.22 9.17 -8.95
CA SER A 101 11.07 7.98 -9.81
C SER A 101 11.17 8.33 -11.30
N GLU A 102 10.47 9.36 -11.77
CA GLU A 102 10.51 9.85 -13.16
C GLU A 102 11.94 10.25 -13.55
N GLN A 103 12.66 10.95 -12.66
CA GLN A 103 14.04 11.35 -12.91
C GLN A 103 14.96 10.12 -13.00
N GLN A 104 14.80 9.15 -12.09
CA GLN A 104 15.54 7.88 -12.15
C GLN A 104 15.26 7.11 -13.44
N MET A 105 13.99 7.05 -13.88
CA MET A 105 13.60 6.45 -15.17
C MET A 105 14.32 7.13 -16.33
N ILE A 106 14.31 8.48 -16.39
CA ILE A 106 14.98 9.24 -17.44
C ILE A 106 16.49 8.99 -17.43
N LEU A 107 17.13 8.94 -16.26
CA LEU A 107 18.55 8.67 -16.13
C LEU A 107 18.91 7.25 -16.60
N ASN A 108 18.10 6.25 -16.24
CA ASN A 108 18.30 4.86 -16.67
C ASN A 108 18.05 4.67 -18.17
N ALA A 109 17.03 5.33 -18.71
CA ALA A 109 16.77 5.42 -20.15
C ALA A 109 17.98 5.99 -20.91
N ARG A 110 18.53 7.12 -20.45
CA ARG A 110 19.73 7.74 -21.03
C ARG A 110 20.95 6.83 -20.96
N LYS A 111 21.21 6.20 -19.80
CA LYS A 111 22.30 5.22 -19.64
C LYS A 111 22.17 4.05 -20.61
N SER A 112 20.95 3.52 -20.78
CA SER A 112 20.66 2.42 -21.71
C SER A 112 20.91 2.81 -23.16
N LEU A 113 20.50 4.02 -23.56
CA LEU A 113 20.73 4.57 -24.89
C LEU A 113 22.24 4.70 -25.18
N VAL A 114 22.99 5.32 -24.27
CA VAL A 114 24.44 5.49 -24.40
C VAL A 114 25.13 4.13 -24.52
N ALA A 115 24.77 3.16 -23.68
CA ALA A 115 25.36 1.82 -23.73
C ALA A 115 25.15 1.10 -25.06
N LYS A 116 23.98 1.27 -25.71
CA LYS A 116 23.72 0.69 -27.04
C LYS A 116 24.41 1.44 -28.18
N MET A 117 24.49 2.76 -28.10
CA MET A 117 25.27 3.56 -29.05
C MET A 117 26.75 3.14 -29.04
N THR A 118 27.34 2.94 -27.85
CA THR A 118 28.71 2.42 -27.72
C THR A 118 28.87 1.03 -28.35
N ARG A 119 27.81 0.21 -28.34
CA ARG A 119 27.78 -1.12 -28.97
C ARG A 119 27.36 -1.10 -30.45
N HIS A 120 27.21 0.08 -31.08
CA HIS A 120 26.77 0.25 -32.47
C HIS A 120 25.45 -0.46 -32.81
N GLN A 121 24.55 -0.58 -31.84
CA GLN A 121 23.21 -1.15 -32.04
C GLN A 121 22.19 -0.04 -32.25
N MET A 122 21.27 -0.20 -33.21
CA MET A 122 20.19 0.76 -33.41
C MET A 122 19.25 0.79 -32.18
N PRO A 123 18.95 1.97 -31.63
CA PRO A 123 18.04 2.09 -30.51
C PRO A 123 16.59 1.88 -30.98
N GLN A 124 15.88 0.97 -30.32
CA GLN A 124 14.43 0.78 -30.44
C GLN A 124 13.70 1.50 -29.30
N ILE A 125 12.45 1.92 -29.54
CA ILE A 125 11.61 2.61 -28.55
C ILE A 125 11.42 1.77 -27.27
N ASP A 126 11.36 0.44 -27.42
CA ASP A 126 11.17 -0.50 -26.33
C ASP A 126 12.27 -0.47 -25.26
N ILE A 127 13.42 0.16 -25.54
CA ILE A 127 14.53 0.30 -24.58
C ILE A 127 14.14 1.15 -23.37
N PHE A 128 13.18 2.07 -23.54
CA PHE A 128 12.73 2.99 -22.50
C PHE A 128 11.73 2.37 -21.51
N PHE A 129 11.25 1.16 -21.80
CA PHE A 129 10.23 0.48 -21.03
C PHE A 129 10.76 -0.80 -20.40
N LEU A 130 10.20 -1.15 -19.25
CA LEU A 130 10.22 -2.51 -18.73
C LEU A 130 9.05 -3.25 -19.38
N ASN A 131 9.33 -3.95 -20.48
CA ASN A 131 8.31 -4.75 -21.15
C ASN A 131 8.21 -6.10 -20.45
N ILE A 132 7.03 -6.44 -19.94
CA ILE A 132 6.71 -7.73 -19.32
C ILE A 132 5.79 -8.49 -20.27
N ASN A 133 6.26 -9.62 -20.78
CA ASN A 133 5.52 -10.44 -21.74
C ASN A 133 5.12 -11.76 -21.07
N VAL A 134 3.82 -11.97 -20.87
CA VAL A 134 3.32 -13.08 -20.04
C VAL A 134 2.17 -13.82 -20.72
N ARG A 135 2.04 -15.12 -20.43
CA ARG A 135 0.88 -15.93 -20.84
C ARG A 135 -0.11 -16.03 -19.69
N ARG A 136 -1.42 -15.93 -19.98
CA ARG A 136 -2.47 -16.07 -18.96
C ARG A 136 -2.38 -17.38 -18.17
N SER A 137 -2.07 -18.48 -18.84
CA SER A 137 -1.98 -19.81 -18.22
C SER A 137 -0.73 -20.04 -17.35
N TRP A 138 0.28 -19.17 -17.44
CA TRP A 138 1.56 -19.30 -16.73
C TRP A 138 1.98 -17.97 -16.12
N LEU A 139 1.01 -17.26 -15.53
CA LEU A 139 1.17 -15.85 -15.17
C LEU A 139 2.28 -15.64 -14.14
N VAL A 140 2.23 -16.35 -13.01
CA VAL A 140 3.23 -16.23 -11.94
C VAL A 140 4.62 -16.63 -12.44
N HIS A 141 4.73 -17.77 -13.11
CA HIS A 141 6.01 -18.28 -13.61
C HIS A 141 6.65 -17.36 -14.66
N ASP A 142 5.88 -16.88 -15.64
CA ASP A 142 6.40 -15.98 -16.67
C ASP A 142 6.79 -14.62 -16.04
N SER A 143 5.99 -14.10 -15.11
CA SER A 143 6.30 -12.86 -14.38
C SER A 143 7.57 -12.96 -13.54
N LEU A 144 7.76 -14.08 -12.83
CA LEU A 144 9.00 -14.38 -12.09
C LEU A 144 10.22 -14.35 -12.99
N ASN A 145 10.15 -15.04 -14.14
CA ASN A 145 11.26 -15.12 -15.07
C ASN A 145 11.58 -13.76 -15.68
N GLU A 146 10.56 -13.03 -16.12
CA GLU A 146 10.72 -11.70 -16.71
C GLU A 146 11.37 -10.71 -15.73
N ILE A 147 10.90 -10.67 -14.48
CA ILE A 147 11.45 -9.81 -13.42
C ILE A 147 12.88 -10.22 -13.07
N THR A 148 13.16 -11.51 -12.93
CA THR A 148 14.50 -12.03 -12.62
C THR A 148 15.50 -11.70 -13.72
N CYS A 149 15.12 -11.85 -14.99
CA CYS A 149 15.98 -11.53 -16.12
C CYS A 149 16.19 -10.02 -16.30
N LYS A 150 15.21 -9.19 -15.90
CA LYS A 150 15.18 -7.73 -16.15
C LYS A 150 15.44 -6.89 -14.90
N GLN A 151 16.14 -7.42 -13.91
CA GLN A 151 16.49 -6.73 -12.65
C GLN A 151 17.10 -5.32 -12.85
N LYS A 152 17.92 -5.12 -13.88
CA LYS A 152 18.54 -3.81 -14.18
C LYS A 152 17.55 -2.78 -14.76
N ASP A 153 16.44 -3.27 -15.28
CA ASP A 153 15.43 -2.50 -16.02
C ASP A 153 14.19 -2.24 -15.16
N LEU A 154 14.14 -2.72 -13.91
CA LEU A 154 13.01 -2.51 -12.99
C LEU A 154 12.66 -1.03 -12.74
N LYS A 155 13.65 -0.15 -12.93
CA LYS A 155 13.51 1.31 -12.81
C LYS A 155 13.20 2.00 -14.15
N LYS A 156 12.55 1.30 -15.08
CA LYS A 156 12.00 1.84 -16.34
C LYS A 156 10.48 1.90 -16.23
N LYS A 157 9.84 2.63 -17.15
CA LYS A 157 8.37 2.69 -17.22
C LYS A 157 7.80 1.31 -17.56
N LEU A 158 6.89 0.79 -16.75
CA LEU A 158 6.29 -0.53 -16.94
C LEU A 158 5.36 -0.55 -18.16
N LYS A 159 5.41 -1.65 -18.92
CA LYS A 159 4.48 -1.96 -20.01
C LYS A 159 4.24 -3.46 -20.05
N VAL A 160 2.99 -3.89 -20.01
CA VAL A 160 2.63 -5.32 -20.01
C VAL A 160 2.01 -5.73 -21.34
N SER A 161 2.32 -6.94 -21.80
CA SER A 161 1.63 -7.55 -22.94
C SER A 161 1.32 -9.03 -22.69
N PHE A 162 0.11 -9.45 -23.06
CA PHE A 162 -0.31 -10.84 -23.02
C PHE A 162 0.00 -11.51 -24.36
N VAL A 163 0.69 -12.65 -24.30
CA VAL A 163 1.12 -13.37 -25.51
C VAL A 163 -0.11 -13.87 -26.29
N GLY A 164 -0.22 -13.47 -27.55
CA GLY A 164 -1.34 -13.86 -28.43
C GLY A 164 -2.51 -12.88 -28.42
N GLU A 165 -2.47 -11.82 -27.60
CA GLU A 165 -3.53 -10.82 -27.51
C GLU A 165 -3.11 -9.50 -28.17
N PRO A 166 -3.89 -8.98 -29.14
CA PRO A 166 -3.61 -7.66 -29.70
C PRO A 166 -4.00 -6.59 -28.67
N GLY A 167 -3.00 -5.87 -28.13
CA GLY A 167 -3.25 -4.79 -27.19
C GLY A 167 -2.07 -3.84 -27.06
N LEU A 168 -2.35 -2.54 -27.03
CA LEU A 168 -1.37 -1.52 -26.69
C LEU A 168 -1.64 -1.07 -25.25
N ASP A 169 -0.70 -1.35 -24.36
CA ASP A 169 -0.86 -1.01 -22.96
C ASP A 169 -0.81 0.50 -22.73
N MET A 170 -1.98 1.07 -22.44
CA MET A 170 -2.17 2.44 -21.97
C MET A 170 -2.41 2.50 -20.45
N GLY A 171 -2.06 1.44 -19.72
CA GLY A 171 -2.24 1.26 -18.28
C GLY A 171 -3.24 0.16 -17.92
N GLY A 172 -4.19 -0.17 -18.81
CA GLY A 172 -5.21 -1.19 -18.57
C GLY A 172 -4.63 -2.60 -18.43
N LEU A 173 -3.71 -3.00 -19.33
CA LEU A 173 -3.09 -4.33 -19.26
C LEU A 173 -2.17 -4.45 -18.05
N THR A 174 -1.48 -3.36 -17.69
CA THR A 174 -0.70 -3.30 -16.45
C THR A 174 -1.57 -3.51 -15.20
N LYS A 175 -2.74 -2.84 -15.11
CA LYS A 175 -3.68 -3.02 -14.00
C LYS A 175 -4.21 -4.45 -13.92
N GLU A 176 -4.61 -5.01 -15.05
CA GLU A 176 -5.10 -6.39 -15.14
C GLU A 176 -4.02 -7.39 -14.67
N TRP A 177 -2.78 -7.22 -15.14
CA TRP A 177 -1.65 -8.06 -14.75
C TRP A 177 -1.41 -8.06 -13.23
N PHE A 178 -1.41 -6.87 -12.60
CA PHE A 178 -1.27 -6.77 -11.15
C PHE A 178 -2.40 -7.50 -10.42
N LEU A 179 -3.65 -7.29 -10.84
CA LEU A 179 -4.79 -7.92 -10.19
C LEU A 179 -4.74 -9.44 -10.29
N LEU A 180 -4.50 -9.98 -11.48
CA LEU A 180 -4.46 -11.42 -11.69
C LEU A 180 -3.33 -12.09 -10.88
N LEU A 181 -2.14 -11.46 -10.83
CA LEU A 181 -1.02 -11.97 -10.03
C LEU A 181 -1.32 -11.97 -8.53
N VAL A 182 -1.89 -10.87 -8.02
CA VAL A 182 -2.26 -10.78 -6.61
C VAL A 182 -3.31 -11.83 -6.26
N ARG A 183 -4.32 -12.04 -7.10
CA ARG A 183 -5.34 -13.08 -6.88
C ARG A 183 -4.74 -14.48 -6.85
N GLU A 184 -3.85 -14.81 -7.78
CA GLU A 184 -3.26 -16.15 -7.89
C GLU A 184 -2.31 -16.47 -6.72
N ILE A 185 -1.52 -15.50 -6.26
CA ILE A 185 -0.52 -15.71 -5.19
C ILE A 185 -1.16 -15.75 -3.80
N PHE A 186 -2.24 -15.01 -3.58
CA PHE A 186 -2.96 -14.98 -2.31
C PHE A 186 -4.03 -16.06 -2.19
N ASP A 187 -4.21 -16.88 -3.22
CA ASP A 187 -5.08 -18.04 -3.17
C ASP A 187 -4.57 -19.05 -2.12
N SER A 188 -5.50 -19.61 -1.35
CA SER A 188 -5.16 -20.55 -0.27
C SER A 188 -4.46 -21.82 -0.79
N ASN A 189 -4.68 -22.20 -2.05
CA ASN A 189 -4.02 -23.35 -2.66
C ASN A 189 -2.53 -23.08 -2.97
N TYR A 190 -2.13 -21.81 -3.14
CA TYR A 190 -0.74 -21.44 -3.38
C TYR A 190 0.11 -21.59 -2.10
N GLY A 191 -0.49 -21.36 -0.94
CA GLY A 191 0.10 -21.66 0.37
C GLY A 191 1.19 -20.69 0.83
N MET A 192 1.21 -19.46 0.30
CA MET A 192 2.17 -18.41 0.75
C MET A 192 1.61 -17.53 1.85
N PHE A 193 0.32 -17.19 1.78
CA PHE A 193 -0.31 -16.30 2.74
C PHE A 193 -1.50 -16.99 3.38
N VAL A 194 -1.69 -16.74 4.68
CA VAL A 194 -2.84 -17.19 5.46
C VAL A 194 -3.83 -16.04 5.55
N TYR A 195 -5.08 -16.29 5.17
CA TYR A 195 -6.15 -15.32 5.31
C TYR A 195 -6.80 -15.41 6.69
N HIS A 196 -6.75 -14.32 7.44
CA HIS A 196 -7.41 -14.21 8.73
C HIS A 196 -8.79 -13.57 8.55
N SER A 197 -9.85 -14.36 8.72
CA SER A 197 -11.24 -13.94 8.46
C SER A 197 -11.72 -12.82 9.39
N HIS A 198 -11.27 -12.81 10.64
CA HIS A 198 -11.67 -11.81 11.65
C HIS A 198 -11.09 -10.43 11.36
N SER A 199 -9.83 -10.36 10.94
CA SER A 199 -9.14 -9.12 10.59
C SER A 199 -9.26 -8.74 9.10
N LYS A 200 -9.75 -9.66 8.27
CA LYS A 200 -9.81 -9.53 6.79
C LYS A 200 -8.46 -9.17 6.19
N SER A 201 -7.38 -9.70 6.77
CA SER A 201 -6.01 -9.44 6.37
C SER A 201 -5.28 -10.74 6.06
N TYR A 202 -4.25 -10.64 5.22
CA TYR A 202 -3.34 -11.73 4.92
C TYR A 202 -2.09 -11.60 5.77
N TRP A 203 -1.56 -12.74 6.23
CA TRP A 203 -0.27 -12.83 6.89
C TRP A 203 0.59 -13.91 6.25
N PHE A 204 1.90 -13.86 6.46
CA PHE A 204 2.85 -14.81 5.90
C PHE A 204 2.65 -16.18 6.54
N SER A 205 2.63 -17.25 5.74
CA SER A 205 2.61 -18.61 6.27
C SER A 205 3.93 -18.94 6.96
N VAL A 206 3.83 -19.56 8.13
CA VAL A 206 4.97 -20.08 8.89
C VAL A 206 5.53 -21.34 8.24
N ASP A 207 4.68 -22.11 7.55
CA ASP A 207 5.09 -23.33 6.86
C ASP A 207 6.02 -23.03 5.67
N ASN A 208 7.32 -23.13 5.94
CA ASN A 208 8.35 -22.95 4.93
C ASN A 208 8.44 -24.21 4.06
N LYS A 209 7.60 -24.29 3.02
CA LYS A 209 7.96 -25.07 1.84
C LYS A 209 9.13 -24.32 1.19
N GLU A 210 10.36 -24.79 1.40
CA GLU A 210 11.64 -24.19 0.99
C GLU A 210 11.75 -23.73 -0.49
N GLY A 211 10.71 -23.88 -1.30
CA GLY A 211 10.63 -23.43 -2.69
C GLY A 211 10.16 -21.99 -2.93
N ASN A 212 9.43 -21.35 -2.01
CA ASN A 212 8.62 -20.16 -2.36
C ASN A 212 9.32 -18.79 -2.14
N LEU A 213 10.62 -18.75 -1.86
CA LEU A 213 11.33 -17.48 -1.58
C LEU A 213 11.36 -16.53 -2.79
N ARG A 214 11.34 -17.06 -4.01
CA ARG A 214 11.34 -16.25 -5.23
C ARG A 214 10.01 -15.53 -5.43
N GLU A 215 8.94 -16.18 -5.03
CA GLU A 215 7.57 -15.72 -5.08
C GLU A 215 7.35 -14.61 -4.03
N TYR A 216 7.88 -14.78 -2.82
CA TYR A 216 7.87 -13.69 -1.83
C TYR A 216 8.64 -12.47 -2.35
N ASN A 217 9.81 -12.68 -2.97
CA ASN A 217 10.55 -11.61 -3.63
C ASN A 217 9.74 -10.95 -4.74
N LEU A 218 9.01 -11.74 -5.56
CA LEU A 218 8.12 -11.22 -6.59
C LEU A 218 7.06 -10.27 -6.02
N ILE A 219 6.32 -10.67 -4.99
CA ILE A 219 5.31 -9.79 -4.37
C ILE A 219 5.95 -8.49 -3.87
N GLY A 220 7.15 -8.58 -3.31
CA GLY A 220 7.95 -7.40 -2.96
C GLY A 220 8.18 -6.50 -4.18
N VAL A 221 8.69 -7.06 -5.28
CA VAL A 221 8.91 -6.31 -6.53
C VAL A 221 7.61 -5.72 -7.07
N LEU A 222 6.49 -6.45 -7.02
CA LEU A 222 5.18 -5.96 -7.48
C LEU A 222 4.72 -4.75 -6.67
N MET A 223 4.84 -4.79 -5.34
CA MET A 223 4.56 -3.65 -4.48
C MET A 223 5.49 -2.47 -4.79
N GLY A 224 6.77 -2.75 -5.04
CA GLY A 224 7.72 -1.73 -5.46
C GLY A 224 7.36 -1.09 -6.81
N LEU A 225 7.00 -1.90 -7.81
CA LEU A 225 6.56 -1.44 -9.13
C LEU A 225 5.27 -0.64 -9.05
N ALA A 226 4.33 -1.03 -8.18
CA ALA A 226 3.09 -0.31 -7.95
C ALA A 226 3.36 1.11 -7.43
N VAL A 227 4.17 1.25 -6.38
CA VAL A 227 4.58 2.56 -5.85
C VAL A 227 5.36 3.37 -6.90
N TYR A 228 6.30 2.73 -7.60
CA TYR A 228 7.15 3.40 -8.60
C TYR A 228 6.41 3.88 -9.85
N ASN A 229 5.29 3.24 -10.20
CA ASN A 229 4.44 3.62 -11.34
C ASN A 229 3.11 4.27 -10.92
N SER A 230 2.94 4.61 -9.64
CA SER A 230 1.70 5.20 -9.09
C SER A 230 0.43 4.35 -9.34
N ASN A 231 0.56 3.03 -9.31
CA ASN A 231 -0.56 2.09 -9.39
C ASN A 231 -0.93 1.60 -7.99
N ILE A 232 -2.22 1.32 -7.77
CA ILE A 232 -2.71 0.69 -6.54
C ILE A 232 -2.81 -0.83 -6.73
N LEU A 233 -2.59 -1.57 -5.64
CA LEU A 233 -2.75 -3.02 -5.56
C LEU A 233 -3.88 -3.35 -4.59
N ASP A 234 -4.65 -4.38 -4.93
CA ASP A 234 -5.69 -4.93 -4.06
C ASP A 234 -5.07 -5.87 -3.00
N LEU A 235 -4.30 -5.27 -2.09
CA LEU A 235 -3.58 -5.99 -1.03
C LEU A 235 -4.10 -5.60 0.34
N HIS A 236 -4.22 -6.60 1.21
CA HIS A 236 -4.75 -6.45 2.56
C HIS A 236 -3.76 -7.01 3.57
N PHE A 237 -2.72 -6.23 3.89
CA PHE A 237 -1.78 -6.56 4.96
C PHE A 237 -2.07 -5.74 6.22
N PRO A 238 -1.74 -6.25 7.42
CA PRO A 238 -1.76 -5.46 8.65
C PRO A 238 -0.69 -4.35 8.59
N SER A 239 -0.89 -3.27 9.37
CA SER A 239 -0.03 -2.08 9.44
C SER A 239 1.43 -2.42 9.75
N VAL A 240 1.62 -3.46 10.57
CA VAL A 240 2.92 -4.01 10.95
C VAL A 240 3.77 -4.44 9.74
N CYS A 241 3.14 -4.95 8.68
CA CYS A 241 3.83 -5.36 7.44
C CYS A 241 4.54 -4.17 6.78
N TYR A 242 3.84 -3.04 6.67
CA TYR A 242 4.37 -1.82 6.05
C TYR A 242 5.43 -1.15 6.91
N ARG A 243 5.32 -1.23 8.24
CA ARG A 243 6.40 -0.78 9.14
C ARG A 243 7.66 -1.65 8.99
N LYS A 244 7.51 -2.98 8.92
CA LYS A 244 8.65 -3.89 8.67
C LYS A 244 9.36 -3.58 7.34
N LEU A 245 8.64 -3.21 6.28
CA LEU A 245 9.24 -2.77 5.00
C LEU A 245 10.15 -1.55 5.15
N LEU A 246 9.93 -0.73 6.18
CA LEU A 246 10.73 0.46 6.49
C LEU A 246 11.77 0.23 7.58
N THR A 247 12.03 -1.02 8.01
CA THR A 247 13.04 -1.31 9.04
C THR A 247 14.19 -2.13 8.49
N PRO A 248 15.28 -1.51 8.00
CA PRO A 248 15.46 -0.08 7.75
C PRO A 248 14.80 0.36 6.42
N PRO A 249 14.60 1.67 6.19
CA PRO A 249 13.99 2.18 4.95
C PRO A 249 14.98 2.23 3.79
N VAL A 250 16.26 1.95 4.05
CA VAL A 250 17.33 1.82 3.05
C VAL A 250 18.08 0.53 3.32
N VAL A 251 18.19 -0.30 2.28
CA VAL A 251 18.89 -1.59 2.37
C VAL A 251 20.36 -1.35 2.74
N PRO A 252 20.85 -1.91 3.85
CA PRO A 252 22.26 -1.79 4.22
C PRO A 252 23.13 -2.60 3.26
N ASN A 253 24.34 -2.10 2.96
CA ASN A 253 25.29 -2.77 2.06
C ASN A 253 25.88 -4.08 2.62
N ALA A 254 25.61 -4.42 3.88
CA ALA A 254 26.16 -5.60 4.53
C ALA A 254 25.15 -6.76 4.51
N ASN A 255 25.56 -7.92 4.01
CA ASN A 255 24.79 -9.17 3.99
C ASN A 255 24.33 -9.69 5.38
N ILE A 256 24.73 -9.01 6.47
CA ILE A 256 24.50 -9.40 7.87
C ILE A 256 23.43 -8.49 8.54
N ALA A 257 22.97 -7.44 7.86
CA ALA A 257 22.02 -6.52 8.49
C ALA A 257 20.65 -7.19 8.73
N ARG A 258 20.15 -7.08 9.96
CA ARG A 258 18.78 -7.44 10.31
C ARG A 258 17.83 -6.46 9.61
N ILE A 259 17.12 -6.94 8.60
CA ILE A 259 16.14 -6.21 7.81
C ILE A 259 14.75 -6.80 8.02
N GLY A 260 13.71 -5.99 7.90
CA GLY A 260 12.34 -6.44 8.04
C GLY A 260 11.99 -6.92 9.45
N ILE A 261 12.61 -6.38 10.50
CA ILE A 261 12.36 -6.74 11.90
C ILE A 261 11.79 -5.53 12.62
N ILE A 262 10.80 -5.73 13.49
CA ILE A 262 10.35 -4.69 14.42
C ILE A 262 10.99 -4.94 15.77
N ASP A 263 11.67 -3.94 16.31
CA ASP A 263 12.38 -4.04 17.59
C ASP A 263 11.44 -4.09 18.80
N THR A 264 10.28 -3.44 18.71
CA THR A 264 9.29 -3.34 19.79
C THR A 264 7.91 -3.78 19.29
N PRO A 265 7.67 -5.09 19.12
CA PRO A 265 6.36 -5.59 18.73
C PRO A 265 5.35 -5.37 19.86
N SER A 266 4.13 -4.95 19.51
CA SER A 266 3.07 -4.66 20.48
C SER A 266 1.90 -5.64 20.37
N LEU A 267 1.09 -5.72 21.43
CA LEU A 267 -0.17 -6.48 21.39
C LEU A 267 -1.16 -5.92 20.35
N ASP A 268 -1.10 -4.62 20.07
CA ASP A 268 -1.94 -3.99 19.05
C ASP A 268 -1.53 -4.46 17.64
N ASP A 269 -0.26 -4.73 17.40
CA ASP A 269 0.23 -5.29 16.14
C ASP A 269 -0.30 -6.70 15.90
N LEU A 270 -0.28 -7.54 16.94
CA LEU A 270 -0.86 -8.87 16.86
C LEU A 270 -2.38 -8.80 16.73
N ASN A 271 -3.04 -7.80 17.33
CA ASN A 271 -4.49 -7.63 17.27
C ASN A 271 -5.02 -7.47 15.84
N GLU A 272 -4.23 -6.84 14.95
CA GLU A 272 -4.57 -6.69 13.53
C GLU A 272 -4.49 -8.00 12.73
N ILE A 273 -3.88 -9.05 13.29
CA ILE A 273 -3.72 -10.36 12.64
C ILE A 273 -4.60 -11.40 13.35
N MET A 274 -4.42 -11.54 14.66
CA MET A 274 -5.03 -12.56 15.51
C MET A 274 -5.70 -11.93 16.74
N PRO A 275 -6.86 -11.25 16.58
CA PRO A 275 -7.53 -10.56 17.68
C PRO A 275 -7.93 -11.46 18.84
N ASP A 276 -8.27 -12.73 18.57
CA ASP A 276 -8.64 -13.69 19.62
C ASP A 276 -7.45 -14.11 20.47
N VAL A 277 -6.29 -14.31 19.84
CA VAL A 277 -5.04 -14.59 20.54
C VAL A 277 -4.64 -13.39 21.38
N THR A 278 -4.69 -12.17 20.82
CA THR A 278 -4.39 -10.96 21.57
C THR A 278 -5.28 -10.80 22.80
N ARG A 279 -6.57 -11.14 22.70
CA ARG A 279 -7.47 -11.14 23.86
C ARG A 279 -7.00 -12.12 24.93
N GLY A 280 -6.65 -13.35 24.56
CA GLY A 280 -6.13 -14.34 25.51
C GLY A 280 -4.79 -13.93 26.16
N LEU A 281 -3.89 -13.29 25.39
CA LEU A 281 -2.63 -12.77 25.94
C LEU A 281 -2.86 -11.58 26.89
N LYS A 282 -3.85 -10.73 26.64
CA LYS A 282 -4.26 -9.67 27.58
C LYS A 282 -4.83 -10.27 28.86
N GLU A 283 -5.70 -11.27 28.75
CA GLU A 283 -6.24 -12.00 29.90
C GLU A 283 -5.13 -12.66 30.74
N LEU A 284 -4.10 -13.24 30.10
CA LEU A 284 -2.91 -13.78 30.79
C LEU A 284 -2.15 -12.70 31.58
N LEU A 285 -1.96 -11.51 31.00
CA LEU A 285 -1.26 -10.40 31.65
C LEU A 285 -2.04 -9.81 32.81
N ASP A 286 -3.37 -9.81 32.72
CA ASP A 286 -4.26 -9.24 33.73
C ASP A 286 -4.72 -10.27 34.77
N TYR A 287 -4.30 -11.54 34.63
CA TYR A 287 -4.73 -12.61 35.54
C TYR A 287 -4.16 -12.43 36.95
N ASP A 288 -5.03 -12.46 37.96
CA ASP A 288 -4.67 -12.29 39.38
C ASP A 288 -4.37 -13.64 40.08
N GLY A 289 -4.76 -14.77 39.49
CA GLY A 289 -4.59 -16.11 40.07
C GLY A 289 -3.19 -16.71 39.84
N ASN A 290 -3.05 -18.02 40.07
CA ASN A 290 -1.80 -18.74 39.83
C ASN A 290 -1.74 -19.18 38.36
N VAL A 291 -0.95 -18.48 37.54
CA VAL A 291 -0.87 -18.74 36.09
C VAL A 291 -0.43 -20.18 35.79
N GLU A 292 0.52 -20.71 36.56
CA GLU A 292 1.09 -22.05 36.31
C GLU A 292 0.05 -23.15 36.56
N GLU A 293 -0.64 -23.08 37.70
CA GLU A 293 -1.63 -24.09 38.09
C GLU A 293 -2.95 -23.97 37.31
N ASP A 294 -3.40 -22.73 37.04
CA ASP A 294 -4.71 -22.48 36.45
C ASP A 294 -4.70 -22.59 34.92
N MET A 295 -3.60 -22.20 34.26
CA MET A 295 -3.50 -22.19 32.79
C MET A 295 -2.67 -23.35 32.22
N GLY A 296 -1.72 -23.91 32.97
CA GLY A 296 -0.93 -25.06 32.54
C GLY A 296 -0.19 -24.86 31.21
N MET A 297 0.22 -23.63 30.92
CA MET A 297 0.89 -23.26 29.67
C MET A 297 2.41 -23.41 29.81
N ASN A 298 3.07 -23.76 28.70
CA ASN A 298 4.53 -23.77 28.59
C ASN A 298 4.98 -22.75 27.53
N PHE A 299 6.28 -22.52 27.37
CA PHE A 299 6.84 -21.63 26.34
C PHE A 299 6.82 -22.26 24.93
N GLN A 300 5.62 -22.68 24.51
CA GLN A 300 5.31 -23.21 23.19
C GLN A 300 3.99 -22.62 22.69
N ILE A 301 3.83 -22.56 21.38
CA ILE A 301 2.61 -22.07 20.74
C ILE A 301 2.14 -23.08 19.70
N SER A 302 0.83 -23.14 19.48
CA SER A 302 0.25 -23.98 18.44
C SER A 302 -0.53 -23.13 17.46
N LEU A 303 -0.28 -23.34 16.17
CA LEU A 303 -0.91 -22.64 15.06
C LEU A 303 -1.59 -23.64 14.15
N GLU A 304 -2.80 -23.30 13.71
CA GLU A 304 -3.51 -24.04 12.68
C GLU A 304 -3.27 -23.37 11.32
N GLU A 305 -2.54 -24.04 10.42
CA GLU A 305 -2.33 -23.58 9.05
C GLU A 305 -2.81 -24.66 8.07
N PHE A 306 -3.66 -24.29 7.11
CA PHE A 306 -4.16 -25.20 6.07
C PHE A 306 -4.80 -26.51 6.60
N GLY A 307 -5.39 -26.47 7.79
CA GLY A 307 -6.02 -27.62 8.45
C GLY A 307 -5.05 -28.51 9.24
N GLU A 308 -3.78 -28.12 9.36
CA GLU A 308 -2.78 -28.82 10.17
C GLU A 308 -2.39 -27.98 11.39
N MET A 309 -2.45 -28.58 12.58
CA MET A 309 -1.96 -27.98 13.82
C MET A 309 -0.45 -28.24 13.97
N LYS A 310 0.33 -27.18 14.08
CA LYS A 310 1.79 -27.22 14.27
C LYS A 310 2.15 -26.52 15.56
N THR A 311 3.02 -27.14 16.35
CA THR A 311 3.50 -26.62 17.64
C THR A 311 4.95 -26.19 17.53
N PHE A 312 5.27 -25.01 18.07
CA PHE A 312 6.60 -24.41 18.01
C PHE A 312 7.03 -23.94 19.40
N GLU A 313 8.29 -24.19 19.74
CA GLU A 313 8.89 -23.68 20.98
C GLU A 313 9.36 -22.23 20.81
N LEU A 314 9.00 -21.36 21.76
CA LEU A 314 9.37 -19.94 21.73
C LEU A 314 10.81 -19.69 22.19
N LYS A 315 11.38 -20.62 22.95
CA LYS A 315 12.76 -20.59 23.45
C LYS A 315 13.31 -22.01 23.55
N PRO A 316 14.64 -22.19 23.69
CA PRO A 316 15.23 -23.51 23.85
C PRO A 316 14.62 -24.26 25.04
N ASN A 317 14.16 -25.50 24.81
CA ASN A 317 13.44 -26.33 25.78
C ASN A 317 12.12 -25.68 26.26
N GLY A 318 11.47 -24.91 25.38
CA GLY A 318 10.25 -24.16 25.72
C GLY A 318 9.11 -25.06 26.15
N ALA A 319 9.06 -26.30 25.64
CA ALA A 319 8.09 -27.31 26.02
C ALA A 319 8.17 -27.74 27.50
N GLU A 320 9.34 -27.59 28.14
CA GLU A 320 9.56 -27.97 29.55
C GLU A 320 9.48 -26.79 30.52
N ILE A 321 9.37 -25.56 30.00
CA ILE A 321 9.40 -24.34 30.82
C ILE A 321 7.96 -23.83 31.01
N PRO A 322 7.39 -23.93 32.22
CA PRO A 322 6.04 -23.45 32.49
C PRO A 322 5.96 -21.92 32.49
N VAL A 323 4.79 -21.42 32.10
CA VAL A 323 4.45 -20.00 32.22
C VAL A 323 3.93 -19.75 33.63
N THR A 324 4.52 -18.77 34.30
CA THR A 324 4.23 -18.39 35.68
C THR A 324 3.90 -16.90 35.75
N ASN A 325 3.39 -16.42 36.89
CA ASN A 325 3.12 -14.99 37.10
C ASN A 325 4.36 -14.10 36.92
N GLU A 326 5.56 -14.64 37.18
CA GLU A 326 6.83 -13.91 37.06
C GLU A 326 7.29 -13.80 35.61
N ASN A 327 7.07 -14.83 34.78
CA ASN A 327 7.59 -14.90 33.42
C ASN A 327 6.54 -14.66 32.32
N ARG A 328 5.26 -14.43 32.66
CA ARG A 328 4.18 -14.19 31.70
C ARG A 328 4.45 -13.04 30.72
N THR A 329 5.14 -11.99 31.17
CA THR A 329 5.52 -10.85 30.31
C THR A 329 6.61 -11.24 29.31
N GLU A 330 7.54 -12.10 29.71
CA GLU A 330 8.54 -12.71 28.82
C GLU A 330 7.85 -13.63 27.80
N TYR A 331 6.90 -14.46 28.24
CA TYR A 331 6.11 -15.31 27.34
C TYR A 331 5.39 -14.48 26.27
N VAL A 332 4.68 -13.43 26.66
CA VAL A 332 3.97 -12.55 25.70
C VAL A 332 4.97 -11.86 24.75
N SER A 333 6.09 -11.37 25.26
CA SER A 333 7.12 -10.72 24.41
C SER A 333 7.73 -11.70 23.41
N ALA A 334 8.04 -12.93 23.84
CA ALA A 334 8.55 -13.98 22.98
C ALA A 334 7.50 -14.45 21.95
N TYR A 335 6.23 -14.53 22.34
CA TYR A 335 5.11 -14.83 21.43
C TYR A 335 5.03 -13.78 20.32
N LEU A 336 5.05 -12.50 20.69
CA LEU A 336 4.96 -11.38 19.75
C LEU A 336 6.15 -11.35 18.79
N ASP A 337 7.38 -11.46 19.30
CA ASP A 337 8.58 -11.49 18.44
C ASP A 337 8.60 -12.72 17.53
N TRP A 338 8.15 -13.87 18.02
CA TRP A 338 8.11 -15.08 17.22
C TRP A 338 7.16 -14.95 16.03
N ILE A 339 5.90 -14.55 16.28
CA ILE A 339 4.88 -14.42 15.23
C ILE A 339 5.22 -13.32 14.22
N LEU A 340 5.64 -12.16 14.73
CA LEU A 340 5.82 -10.98 13.90
C LEU A 340 7.18 -10.94 13.22
N ASN A 341 8.22 -11.55 13.79
CA ASN A 341 9.59 -11.48 13.27
C ASN A 341 10.16 -12.86 12.94
N THR A 342 10.32 -13.74 13.93
CA THR A 342 11.19 -14.93 13.79
C THR A 342 10.60 -15.98 12.84
N ALA A 343 9.32 -16.30 12.97
CA ALA A 343 8.64 -17.36 12.21
C ALA A 343 8.63 -17.12 10.70
N ILE A 344 8.62 -15.85 10.28
CA ILE A 344 8.45 -15.43 8.89
C ILE A 344 9.69 -14.73 8.32
N TYR A 345 10.83 -14.80 9.04
CA TYR A 345 11.97 -13.93 8.76
C TYR A 345 12.52 -14.10 7.34
N GLU A 346 12.72 -15.33 6.87
CA GLU A 346 13.30 -15.58 5.54
C GLU A 346 12.32 -15.19 4.40
N GLN A 347 11.03 -15.47 4.58
CA GLN A 347 9.95 -15.07 3.67
C GLN A 347 9.87 -13.55 3.58
N PHE A 348 9.81 -12.89 4.74
CA PHE A 348 9.72 -11.44 4.82
C PHE A 348 11.00 -10.76 4.30
N LYS A 349 12.18 -11.33 4.53
CA LYS A 349 13.45 -10.84 4.00
C LYS A 349 13.47 -10.87 2.47
N ALA A 350 13.02 -11.96 1.85
CA ALA A 350 12.90 -12.05 0.40
C ALA A 350 11.94 -10.99 -0.16
N PHE A 351 10.79 -10.84 0.48
CA PHE A 351 9.78 -9.81 0.18
C PHE A 351 10.32 -8.38 0.32
N TYR A 352 10.99 -8.07 1.44
CA TYR A 352 11.65 -6.79 1.69
C TYR A 352 12.67 -6.46 0.58
N LEU A 353 13.55 -7.41 0.24
CA LEU A 353 14.56 -7.19 -0.80
C LEU A 353 13.92 -6.95 -2.17
N GLY A 354 12.80 -7.61 -2.46
CA GLY A 354 12.02 -7.38 -3.67
C GLY A 354 11.48 -5.96 -3.74
N PHE A 355 10.83 -5.50 -2.66
CA PHE A 355 10.29 -4.14 -2.57
C PHE A 355 11.38 -3.07 -2.77
N HIS A 356 12.50 -3.22 -2.08
CA HIS A 356 13.60 -2.27 -2.16
C HIS A 356 14.37 -2.32 -3.48
N SER A 357 14.32 -3.43 -4.24
CA SER A 357 14.96 -3.49 -5.56
C SER A 357 14.43 -2.43 -6.54
N VAL A 358 13.16 -2.04 -6.38
CA VAL A 358 12.50 -1.01 -7.19
C VAL A 358 12.50 0.33 -6.47
N CYS A 359 12.08 0.36 -5.21
CA CYS A 359 11.86 1.59 -4.46
C CYS A 359 13.10 2.14 -3.76
N ALA A 360 14.31 1.60 -3.98
CA ALA A 360 15.55 2.13 -3.42
C ALA A 360 15.79 3.61 -3.81
N SER A 361 15.28 4.51 -2.97
CA SER A 361 15.42 5.96 -3.02
C SER A 361 15.39 6.51 -1.59
N ASN A 362 16.13 7.58 -1.34
CA ASN A 362 16.08 8.32 -0.08
C ASN A 362 14.66 8.87 0.19
N ALA A 363 13.81 8.99 -0.82
CA ALA A 363 12.43 9.43 -0.61
C ALA A 363 11.61 8.48 0.28
N LEU A 364 11.93 7.18 0.31
CA LEU A 364 11.29 6.21 1.23
C LEU A 364 11.54 6.53 2.71
N ILE A 365 12.67 7.16 3.04
CA ILE A 365 13.03 7.53 4.42
C ILE A 365 12.01 8.50 5.03
N MET A 366 11.30 9.27 4.19
CA MET A 366 10.31 10.23 4.63
C MET A 366 8.94 9.61 4.96
N LEU A 367 8.72 8.34 4.62
CA LEU A 367 7.43 7.68 4.78
C LEU A 367 7.32 7.01 6.16
N ARG A 368 6.08 6.92 6.64
CA ARG A 368 5.66 6.00 7.70
C ARG A 368 4.98 4.76 7.12
N GLY A 369 4.80 3.71 7.93
CA GLY A 369 4.16 2.47 7.50
C GLY A 369 2.75 2.70 6.94
N GLU A 370 1.94 3.53 7.59
CA GLU A 370 0.58 3.88 7.15
C GLU A 370 0.60 4.64 5.82
N GLU A 371 1.65 5.42 5.57
CA GLU A 371 1.82 6.14 4.30
C GLU A 371 2.23 5.19 3.17
N VAL A 372 3.04 4.17 3.46
CA VAL A 372 3.36 3.10 2.50
C VAL A 372 2.11 2.29 2.17
N GLU A 373 1.28 1.94 3.17
CA GLU A 373 -0.01 1.27 2.92
C GLU A 373 -0.86 2.11 1.95
N MET A 374 -1.03 3.41 2.23
CA MET A 374 -1.80 4.28 1.35
C MET A 374 -1.21 4.33 -0.07
N LEU A 375 0.12 4.29 -0.22
CA LEU A 375 0.79 4.34 -1.52
C LEU A 375 0.60 3.06 -2.33
N VAL A 376 0.58 1.92 -1.66
CA VAL A 376 0.40 0.61 -2.28
C VAL A 376 -1.07 0.33 -2.54
N CYS A 377 -1.93 0.51 -1.54
CA CYS A 377 -3.32 0.05 -1.58
C CYS A 377 -4.31 1.17 -1.90
N GLY A 378 -3.92 2.44 -1.78
CA GLY A 378 -4.84 3.56 -1.91
C GLY A 378 -5.60 3.90 -0.62
N SER A 379 -6.42 4.94 -0.72
CA SER A 379 -7.25 5.47 0.37
C SER A 379 -8.58 4.72 0.47
N GLN A 380 -8.97 4.37 1.69
CA GLN A 380 -10.28 3.77 1.99
C GLN A 380 -11.41 4.81 2.06
N LYS A 381 -11.10 6.11 2.11
CA LYS A 381 -12.11 7.17 2.27
C LYS A 381 -12.74 7.51 0.92
N LEU A 382 -13.91 6.92 0.66
CA LEU A 382 -14.72 7.20 -0.52
C LEU A 382 -15.54 8.49 -0.35
N ASP A 383 -15.31 9.47 -1.22
CA ASP A 383 -16.14 10.67 -1.34
C ASP A 383 -16.94 10.65 -2.63
N LEU A 384 -18.15 10.09 -2.58
CA LEU A 384 -19.04 9.97 -3.74
C LEU A 384 -19.36 11.32 -4.41
N SER A 385 -19.29 12.43 -3.66
CA SER A 385 -19.52 13.76 -4.22
C SER A 385 -18.39 14.18 -5.17
N GLN A 386 -17.15 13.78 -4.88
CA GLN A 386 -16.01 14.01 -5.74
C GLN A 386 -16.01 13.04 -6.93
N LEU A 387 -16.46 11.80 -6.73
CA LEU A 387 -16.64 10.83 -7.83
C LEU A 387 -17.62 11.35 -8.86
N ARG A 388 -18.78 11.86 -8.42
CA ARG A 388 -19.76 12.48 -9.31
C ARG A 388 -19.17 13.63 -10.13
N LYS A 389 -18.29 14.46 -9.55
CA LYS A 389 -17.68 15.63 -10.23
C LYS A 389 -16.73 15.26 -11.36
N VAL A 390 -15.98 14.16 -11.22
CA VAL A 390 -15.01 13.70 -12.22
C VAL A 390 -15.60 12.70 -13.21
N THR A 391 -16.86 12.31 -13.02
CA THR A 391 -17.50 11.29 -13.85
C THR A 391 -17.76 11.84 -15.25
N GLU A 392 -17.25 11.13 -16.25
CA GLU A 392 -17.56 11.36 -17.66
C GLU A 392 -18.78 10.52 -18.05
N TYR A 393 -19.72 11.14 -18.77
CA TYR A 393 -20.94 10.48 -19.21
C TYR A 393 -20.93 10.32 -20.72
N ASP A 394 -21.23 9.10 -21.19
CA ASP A 394 -21.29 8.76 -22.60
C ASP A 394 -22.67 8.16 -22.92
N GLY A 395 -23.46 8.89 -23.70
CA GLY A 395 -24.86 8.55 -23.99
C GLY A 395 -25.86 8.90 -22.88
N PHE A 396 -25.42 9.58 -21.82
CA PHE A 396 -26.23 10.16 -20.74
C PHE A 396 -25.93 11.66 -20.60
N ASP A 397 -26.92 12.43 -20.15
CA ASP A 397 -26.74 13.84 -19.79
C ASP A 397 -26.52 13.94 -18.27
N PRO A 398 -25.47 14.61 -17.77
CA PRO A 398 -25.20 14.73 -16.33
C PRO A 398 -26.35 15.35 -15.51
N THR A 399 -27.25 16.08 -16.16
CA THR A 399 -28.38 16.79 -15.54
C THR A 399 -29.72 16.04 -15.67
N GLU A 400 -29.75 14.88 -16.33
CA GLU A 400 -30.99 14.13 -16.46
C GLU A 400 -31.38 13.41 -15.16
N GLU A 401 -32.70 13.30 -14.93
CA GLU A 401 -33.28 12.70 -13.72
C GLU A 401 -32.78 11.28 -13.42
N PHE A 402 -32.45 10.50 -14.47
CA PHE A 402 -31.92 9.15 -14.32
C PHE A 402 -30.53 9.15 -13.66
N ILE A 403 -29.64 10.06 -14.05
CA ILE A 403 -28.30 10.18 -13.46
C ILE A 403 -28.38 10.73 -12.03
N GLU A 404 -29.28 11.67 -11.77
CA GLU A 404 -29.54 12.14 -10.40
C GLU A 404 -30.02 11.00 -9.50
N SER A 405 -30.98 10.21 -9.99
CA SER A 405 -31.49 9.02 -9.30
C SER A 405 -30.38 7.99 -9.05
N PHE A 406 -29.48 7.78 -10.00
CA PHE A 406 -28.31 6.90 -9.84
C PHE A 406 -27.43 7.35 -8.68
N TRP A 407 -27.01 8.61 -8.64
CA TRP A 407 -26.16 9.10 -7.56
C TRP A 407 -26.85 9.08 -6.20
N GLU A 408 -28.15 9.35 -6.17
CA GLU A 408 -28.94 9.24 -4.94
C GLU A 408 -28.99 7.79 -4.43
N VAL A 409 -29.19 6.82 -5.33
CA VAL A 409 -29.15 5.39 -4.98
C VAL A 409 -27.78 5.03 -4.42
N VAL A 410 -26.68 5.38 -5.10
CA VAL A 410 -25.32 5.04 -4.66
C VAL A 410 -24.97 5.70 -3.32
N GLN A 411 -25.38 6.95 -3.10
CA GLN A 411 -25.17 7.65 -1.83
C GLN A 411 -25.92 7.02 -0.67
N ASN A 412 -27.12 6.48 -0.93
CA ASN A 412 -27.95 5.83 0.07
C ASN A 412 -27.57 4.36 0.35
N LEU A 413 -26.62 3.78 -0.39
CA LEU A 413 -26.08 2.46 -0.10
C LEU A 413 -25.32 2.44 1.23
N SER A 414 -25.26 1.28 1.89
CA SER A 414 -24.39 1.08 3.06
C SER A 414 -22.91 1.23 2.67
N SER A 415 -22.04 1.54 3.64
CA SER A 415 -20.60 1.67 3.37
C SER A 415 -20.00 0.41 2.74
N GLU A 416 -20.47 -0.78 3.13
CA GLU A 416 -20.05 -2.04 2.51
C GLU A 416 -20.46 -2.14 1.04
N LEU A 417 -21.70 -1.77 0.71
CA LEU A 417 -22.19 -1.78 -0.67
C LEU A 417 -21.54 -0.68 -1.53
N GLN A 418 -21.19 0.47 -0.94
CA GLN A 418 -20.42 1.50 -1.64
C GLN A 418 -19.01 1.00 -2.00
N LYS A 419 -18.35 0.25 -1.11
CA LYS A 419 -17.08 -0.42 -1.40
C LYS A 419 -17.23 -1.46 -2.50
N LYS A 420 -18.26 -2.30 -2.44
CA LYS A 420 -18.57 -3.28 -3.52
C LYS A 420 -18.87 -2.61 -4.85
N PHE A 421 -19.54 -1.46 -4.85
CA PHE A 421 -19.76 -0.65 -6.05
C PHE A 421 -18.43 -0.15 -6.63
N LEU A 422 -17.53 0.37 -5.80
CA LEU A 422 -16.23 0.82 -6.28
C LEU A 422 -15.40 -0.35 -6.83
N LEU A 423 -15.39 -1.49 -6.12
CA LEU A 423 -14.76 -2.72 -6.59
C LEU A 423 -15.32 -3.20 -7.93
N PHE A 424 -16.65 -3.20 -8.06
CA PHE A 424 -17.34 -3.58 -9.29
C PHE A 424 -16.92 -2.70 -10.48
N ALA A 425 -16.89 -1.38 -10.29
CA ALA A 425 -16.66 -0.46 -11.40
C ALA A 425 -15.17 -0.19 -11.70
N THR A 426 -14.27 -0.42 -10.74
CA THR A 426 -12.86 0.00 -10.83
C THR A 426 -11.85 -1.14 -10.60
N GLY A 427 -12.30 -2.28 -10.09
CA GLY A 427 -11.43 -3.40 -9.71
C GLY A 427 -10.75 -3.23 -8.36
N SER A 428 -11.03 -2.16 -7.61
CA SER A 428 -10.56 -1.96 -6.23
C SER A 428 -11.65 -1.31 -5.37
N ASP A 429 -11.71 -1.64 -4.08
CA ASP A 429 -12.55 -0.93 -3.11
C ASP A 429 -11.86 0.32 -2.51
N ARG A 430 -10.68 0.69 -3.04
CA ARG A 430 -9.86 1.83 -2.62
C ARG A 430 -9.62 2.79 -3.77
N LEU A 431 -9.36 4.05 -3.39
CA LEU A 431 -9.09 5.15 -4.32
C LEU A 431 -7.60 5.47 -4.39
N PRO A 432 -7.07 5.95 -5.52
CA PRO A 432 -5.71 6.48 -5.56
C PRO A 432 -5.48 7.59 -4.52
N ILE A 433 -4.25 7.73 -4.04
CA ILE A 433 -3.84 8.91 -3.24
C ILE A 433 -4.07 10.17 -4.09
N GLY A 434 -4.40 11.31 -3.49
CA GLY A 434 -4.85 12.51 -4.23
C GLY A 434 -6.36 12.54 -4.44
N GLY A 435 -7.02 11.40 -4.18
CA GLY A 435 -8.45 11.26 -4.23
C GLY A 435 -8.96 11.13 -5.66
N ILE A 436 -10.26 11.31 -5.79
CA ILE A 436 -10.99 10.95 -6.99
C ILE A 436 -10.69 11.88 -8.19
N ALA A 437 -10.13 13.07 -7.92
CA ALA A 437 -9.70 14.04 -8.93
C ALA A 437 -8.67 13.49 -9.95
N GLU A 438 -7.90 12.48 -9.58
CA GLU A 438 -6.86 11.88 -10.44
C GLU A 438 -7.33 10.63 -11.17
N MET A 439 -8.58 10.22 -10.96
CA MET A 439 -9.18 9.05 -11.56
C MET A 439 -10.19 9.48 -12.61
N SER A 440 -10.09 8.95 -13.83
CA SER A 440 -11.21 8.98 -14.77
C SER A 440 -12.21 7.90 -14.38
N PHE A 441 -13.47 8.28 -14.21
CA PHE A 441 -14.59 7.37 -14.01
C PHE A 441 -15.61 7.62 -15.11
N LYS A 442 -16.05 6.58 -15.82
CA LYS A 442 -16.93 6.74 -16.98
C LYS A 442 -18.23 5.98 -16.79
N ILE A 443 -19.37 6.64 -17.01
CA ILE A 443 -20.68 5.98 -17.07
C ILE A 443 -21.15 6.00 -18.54
N THR A 444 -21.31 4.83 -19.12
CA THR A 444 -21.73 4.65 -20.52
C THR A 444 -23.10 4.02 -20.59
N ARG A 445 -23.96 4.57 -21.45
CA ARG A 445 -25.28 4.02 -21.69
C ARG A 445 -25.20 2.74 -22.51
N LEU A 446 -25.85 1.69 -22.04
CA LEU A 446 -26.06 0.47 -22.84
C LEU A 446 -27.30 0.64 -23.76
N PRO A 447 -27.14 0.58 -25.10
CA PRO A 447 -28.27 0.64 -26.00
C PRO A 447 -29.01 -0.71 -26.09
N HIS A 448 -30.35 -0.67 -26.08
CA HIS A 448 -31.26 -1.78 -26.43
C HIS A 448 -31.32 -3.02 -25.51
N ARG A 449 -30.93 -2.93 -24.23
CA ARG A 449 -31.10 -4.01 -23.24
C ARG A 449 -31.45 -3.48 -21.84
N MET A 450 -32.68 -3.00 -21.67
CA MET A 450 -33.11 -2.31 -20.44
C MET A 450 -33.29 -3.23 -19.22
N ASP A 451 -33.44 -4.54 -19.44
CA ASP A 451 -33.62 -5.54 -18.37
C ASP A 451 -32.31 -6.17 -17.86
N ASN A 452 -31.20 -5.93 -18.57
CA ASN A 452 -29.89 -6.46 -18.21
C ASN A 452 -29.41 -5.88 -16.88
N LEU A 453 -28.47 -6.58 -16.24
CA LEU A 453 -27.72 -6.01 -15.12
C LEU A 453 -26.73 -4.95 -15.65
N PRO A 454 -26.31 -3.99 -14.81
CA PRO A 454 -25.16 -3.15 -15.13
C PRO A 454 -23.93 -4.03 -15.38
N GLU A 455 -23.06 -3.59 -16.29
CA GLU A 455 -21.78 -4.24 -16.61
C GLU A 455 -20.65 -3.27 -16.26
N ALA A 456 -19.43 -3.78 -16.07
CA ALA A 456 -18.27 -2.95 -15.78
C ALA A 456 -17.04 -3.39 -16.58
N HIS A 457 -16.26 -2.40 -17.01
CA HIS A 457 -14.92 -2.58 -17.54
C HIS A 457 -13.93 -1.91 -16.59
N THR A 458 -13.56 -2.66 -15.56
CA THR A 458 -12.65 -2.28 -14.46
C THR A 458 -11.29 -1.76 -14.97
N CYS A 459 -10.75 -2.31 -16.06
CA CYS A 459 -9.54 -1.79 -16.74
C CYS A 459 -9.59 -0.27 -17.02
N PHE A 460 -10.78 0.23 -17.35
CA PHE A 460 -11.01 1.60 -17.76
C PHE A 460 -11.86 2.39 -16.77
N ASN A 461 -12.10 1.83 -15.57
CA ASN A 461 -12.99 2.40 -14.56
C ASN A 461 -14.37 2.79 -15.14
N GLN A 462 -14.93 1.91 -15.98
CA GLN A 462 -16.13 2.21 -16.76
C GLN A 462 -17.30 1.37 -16.26
N LEU A 463 -18.40 2.05 -15.93
CA LEU A 463 -19.69 1.45 -15.65
C LEU A 463 -20.58 1.55 -16.89
N VAL A 464 -21.08 0.42 -17.36
CA VAL A 464 -22.01 0.32 -18.48
C VAL A 464 -23.41 0.10 -17.90
N LEU A 465 -24.27 1.10 -18.04
CA LEU A 465 -25.54 1.18 -17.33
C LEU A 465 -26.72 1.18 -18.32
N PRO A 466 -27.64 0.21 -18.22
CA PRO A 466 -28.94 0.29 -18.88
C PRO A 466 -29.79 1.44 -18.32
N ARG A 467 -30.61 2.06 -19.17
CA ARG A 467 -31.53 3.11 -18.74
C ARG A 467 -32.81 2.48 -18.18
N TYR A 468 -32.80 2.13 -16.91
CA TYR A 468 -33.96 1.57 -16.23
C TYR A 468 -35.14 2.55 -16.16
N GLU A 469 -36.36 2.02 -16.12
CA GLU A 469 -37.59 2.82 -16.13
C GLU A 469 -37.78 3.63 -14.85
N ASN A 470 -37.34 3.11 -13.71
CA ASN A 470 -37.52 3.76 -12.42
C ASN A 470 -36.36 3.47 -11.46
N LYS A 471 -36.26 4.32 -10.43
CA LYS A 471 -35.22 4.27 -9.39
C LYS A 471 -35.20 2.95 -8.61
N LYS A 472 -36.35 2.29 -8.44
CA LYS A 472 -36.44 1.02 -7.71
C LYS A 472 -35.76 -0.11 -8.49
N ILE A 473 -36.04 -0.22 -9.79
CA ILE A 473 -35.38 -1.19 -10.68
C ILE A 473 -33.88 -0.91 -10.73
N LEU A 474 -33.48 0.36 -10.84
CA LEU A 474 -32.07 0.76 -10.81
C LEU A 474 -31.38 0.27 -9.53
N GLN A 475 -31.99 0.50 -8.37
CA GLN A 475 -31.45 0.06 -7.09
C GLN A 475 -31.34 -1.47 -6.99
N GLU A 476 -32.41 -2.20 -7.33
CA GLU A 476 -32.42 -3.66 -7.28
C GLU A 476 -31.37 -4.27 -8.21
N LYS A 477 -31.30 -3.80 -9.47
CA LYS A 477 -30.35 -4.30 -10.47
C LYS A 477 -28.91 -3.93 -10.12
N LEU A 478 -28.66 -2.72 -9.61
CA LEU A 478 -27.34 -2.31 -9.17
C LEU A 478 -26.86 -3.14 -7.98
N ILE A 479 -27.70 -3.30 -6.94
CA ILE A 479 -27.36 -4.13 -5.77
C ILE A 479 -27.10 -5.58 -6.20
N THR A 480 -27.92 -6.11 -7.11
CA THR A 480 -27.74 -7.46 -7.65
C THR A 480 -26.38 -7.59 -8.34
N ALA A 481 -26.01 -6.65 -9.22
CA ALA A 481 -24.73 -6.70 -9.91
C ALA A 481 -23.54 -6.58 -8.96
N ILE A 482 -23.53 -5.59 -8.06
CA ILE A 482 -22.38 -5.37 -7.16
C ILE A 482 -22.25 -6.47 -6.09
N SER A 483 -23.32 -7.21 -5.79
CA SER A 483 -23.29 -8.30 -4.81
C SER A 483 -22.89 -9.64 -5.40
N ASN A 484 -23.03 -9.82 -6.72
CA ASN A 484 -22.73 -11.06 -7.42
C ASN A 484 -21.50 -10.94 -8.34
N ALA A 485 -20.79 -9.81 -8.30
CA ALA A 485 -19.59 -9.61 -9.09
C ALA A 485 -18.33 -9.92 -8.28
N GLU A 486 -17.47 -10.78 -8.82
CA GLU A 486 -16.13 -11.08 -8.29
C GLU A 486 -15.03 -10.28 -9.03
N GLY A 487 -15.19 -8.96 -9.18
CA GLY A 487 -14.26 -8.12 -9.96
C GLY A 487 -14.08 -8.67 -11.38
N PHE A 488 -12.85 -8.64 -11.96
CA PHE A 488 -12.58 -9.20 -13.30
C PHE A 488 -13.00 -10.68 -13.38
N GLY A 489 -14.22 -10.91 -13.84
CA GLY A 489 -14.80 -12.20 -14.14
C GLY A 489 -15.59 -12.03 -15.43
N LEU A 490 -14.95 -12.37 -16.55
CA LEU A 490 -15.62 -12.73 -17.78
C LEU A 490 -15.61 -14.26 -17.82
N GLU A 491 -16.49 -14.89 -17.06
CA GLU A 491 -16.94 -16.27 -17.33
C GLU A 491 -18.45 -16.37 -17.11
#